data_AF-A0A930W3P0-F1
#
_entry.id   AF-A0A930W3P0-F1
#
_cell.length_a   1.000
_cell.length_b   1.000
_cell.length_c   1.000
_cell.angle_alpha   90.00
_cell.angle_beta   90.00
_cell.angle_gamma   90.00
#
_symmetry.space_group_name_H-M   'P 1'
#
loop_
_entity.id
_entity.type
_entity.pdbx_description
1 polymer ?
#
loop_
_entity_poly.entity_id
_entity_poly.type
_entity_poly.pdbx_seq_one_letter_code
_entity_poly.pdbx_strand_id
1 'polypeptide(L)'
;QILSTSTHTGTEGDLASAWALDAADRGAYPYVDASSRSIVLESDAQKNVITFTYSKEARYTYTVHYVDAQTGEKFHEDDVIGAQTLNLQNVSAREIQGYTLQGDAVGYVSSEQTEYTFYYTRNPETPATPTTPASPTKASKKHSKLPDTGDATSLALVGASLAGGVALSASAFLRRKKDGE
;
A
#
# COMPACT_ATOMS: atom_id res chain seq x y z
N GLN A 1 -24.73 -2.17 -34.61
CA GLN A 1 -24.43 -1.97 -36.05
C GLN A 1 -22.93 -2.05 -36.22
N ILE A 2 -22.45 -2.68 -37.30
CA ILE A 2 -21.03 -2.63 -37.68
C ILE A 2 -20.83 -1.37 -38.53
N LEU A 3 -19.84 -0.55 -38.16
CA LEU A 3 -19.51 0.67 -38.89
C LEU A 3 -18.52 0.42 -40.04
N SER A 4 -17.57 -0.49 -39.84
CA SER A 4 -16.58 -0.89 -40.83
C SER A 4 -15.99 -2.27 -40.50
N THR A 5 -15.55 -2.99 -41.53
CA THR A 5 -14.82 -4.26 -41.42
C THR A 5 -13.66 -4.22 -42.40
N SER A 6 -12.46 -4.62 -41.95
CA SER A 6 -11.29 -4.79 -42.80
C SER A 6 -10.60 -6.11 -42.48
N THR A 7 -10.01 -6.74 -43.49
CA THR A 7 -9.29 -8.01 -43.35
C THR A 7 -7.88 -7.86 -43.92
N HIS A 8 -6.89 -8.33 -43.17
CA HIS A 8 -5.49 -8.34 -43.57
C HIS A 8 -4.94 -9.75 -43.39
N THR A 9 -3.97 -10.11 -44.22
CA THR A 9 -3.24 -11.38 -44.13
C THR A 9 -1.86 -11.13 -43.55
N GLY A 10 -1.43 -11.98 -42.63
CA GLY A 10 -0.08 -11.97 -42.06
C GLY A 10 0.34 -13.37 -41.66
N THR A 11 1.57 -13.52 -41.18
CA THR A 11 2.13 -14.79 -40.72
C THR A 11 1.92 -14.93 -39.22
N GLU A 12 1.80 -16.17 -38.74
CA GLU A 12 1.82 -16.43 -37.30
C GLU A 12 3.07 -15.84 -36.66
N GLY A 13 2.90 -15.14 -35.54
CA GLY A 13 3.96 -14.41 -34.83
C GLY A 13 4.13 -12.95 -35.25
N ASP A 14 3.51 -12.50 -36.36
CA ASP A 14 3.60 -11.09 -36.77
C ASP A 14 2.77 -10.19 -35.84
N LEU A 15 3.28 -8.98 -35.58
CA LEU A 15 2.53 -7.95 -34.86
C LEU A 15 1.60 -7.20 -35.82
N ALA A 16 0.29 -7.44 -35.70
CA ALA A 16 -0.73 -6.70 -36.43
C ALA A 16 -1.26 -5.55 -35.57
N SER A 17 -1.31 -4.34 -36.13
CA SER A 17 -1.87 -3.15 -35.48
C SER A 17 -2.99 -2.57 -36.32
N ALA A 18 -4.04 -2.08 -35.66
CA ALA A 18 -5.14 -1.38 -36.30
C ALA A 18 -5.45 -0.09 -35.54
N TRP A 19 -6.02 0.86 -36.26
CA TRP A 19 -6.49 2.13 -35.73
C TRP A 19 -8.01 2.17 -35.77
N ALA A 20 -8.61 2.89 -34.83
CA ALA A 20 -10.00 3.26 -34.90
C ALA A 20 -10.28 4.13 -36.14
N LEU A 21 -11.54 4.15 -36.58
CA LEU A 21 -12.01 5.05 -37.63
C LEU A 21 -11.69 6.50 -37.28
N ASP A 22 -11.43 7.32 -38.29
CA ASP A 22 -11.26 8.76 -38.08
C ASP A 22 -12.58 9.39 -37.62
N ALA A 23 -12.49 10.52 -36.90
CA ALA A 23 -13.65 11.18 -36.33
C ALA A 23 -14.74 11.51 -37.37
N ALA A 24 -14.33 11.81 -38.61
CA ALA A 24 -15.24 12.09 -39.73
C ALA A 24 -16.08 10.87 -40.15
N ASP A 25 -15.53 9.65 -40.01
CA ASP A 25 -16.17 8.41 -40.47
C ASP A 25 -17.06 7.75 -39.41
N ARG A 26 -17.00 8.22 -38.16
CA ARG A 26 -17.78 7.66 -37.04
C ARG A 26 -19.24 8.13 -37.01
N GLY A 27 -19.58 9.17 -37.76
CA GLY A 27 -20.92 9.75 -37.81
C GLY A 27 -21.46 10.12 -36.41
N ALA A 28 -22.59 9.51 -36.02
CA ALA A 28 -23.27 9.81 -34.75
C ALA A 28 -22.58 9.21 -33.49
N TYR A 29 -21.44 8.53 -33.63
CA TYR A 29 -20.74 7.86 -32.53
C TYR A 29 -19.33 8.44 -32.32
N PRO A 30 -19.20 9.68 -31.82
CA PRO A 30 -17.93 10.39 -31.80
C PRO A 30 -16.87 9.74 -30.88
N TYR A 31 -17.31 9.00 -29.86
CA TYR A 31 -16.43 8.39 -28.86
C TYR A 31 -16.00 7.00 -29.29
N VAL A 32 -14.73 6.66 -29.03
CA VAL A 32 -14.14 5.34 -29.25
C VAL A 32 -13.44 4.87 -27.99
N ASP A 33 -13.48 3.56 -27.74
CA ASP A 33 -12.88 2.91 -26.56
C ASP A 33 -11.34 2.91 -26.58
N ALA A 34 -10.72 2.84 -27.76
CA ALA A 34 -9.28 2.95 -27.94
C ALA A 34 -8.94 3.53 -29.31
N SER A 35 -7.89 4.34 -29.41
CA SER A 35 -7.45 4.91 -30.70
C SER A 35 -6.73 3.89 -31.58
N SER A 36 -6.08 2.91 -30.97
CA SER A 36 -5.38 1.82 -31.66
C SER A 36 -5.29 0.58 -30.77
N ARG A 37 -5.09 -0.57 -31.40
CA ARG A 37 -4.91 -1.87 -30.75
C ARG A 37 -3.93 -2.69 -31.59
N SER A 38 -3.23 -3.60 -30.93
CA SER A 38 -2.34 -4.55 -31.59
C SER A 38 -2.52 -5.95 -31.02
N ILE A 39 -2.24 -6.95 -31.85
CA ILE A 39 -2.22 -8.36 -31.50
C ILE A 39 -1.03 -9.02 -32.18
N VAL A 40 -0.52 -10.09 -31.59
CA VAL A 40 0.38 -11.02 -32.27
C VAL A 40 -0.48 -12.07 -32.95
N LEU A 41 -0.27 -12.31 -34.24
CA LEU A 41 -1.09 -13.24 -35.00
C LEU A 41 -0.84 -14.69 -34.53
N GLU A 42 -1.92 -15.43 -34.26
CA GLU A 42 -1.91 -16.85 -33.96
C GLU A 42 -2.32 -17.67 -35.21
N SER A 43 -2.06 -18.98 -35.22
CA SER A 43 -2.53 -19.86 -36.31
C SER A 43 -4.07 -19.93 -36.38
N ASP A 44 -4.76 -19.71 -35.26
CA ASP A 44 -6.23 -19.65 -35.19
C ASP A 44 -6.73 -18.25 -35.57
N ALA A 45 -7.14 -18.09 -36.84
CA ALA A 45 -7.64 -16.83 -37.36
C ALA A 45 -8.87 -16.27 -36.62
N GLN A 46 -9.65 -17.11 -35.92
CA GLN A 46 -10.82 -16.63 -35.16
C GLN A 46 -10.43 -15.85 -33.91
N LYS A 47 -9.20 -16.04 -33.41
CA LYS A 47 -8.64 -15.25 -32.31
C LYS A 47 -7.97 -13.97 -32.79
N ASN A 48 -7.62 -13.90 -34.07
CA ASN A 48 -6.96 -12.74 -34.68
C ASN A 48 -7.96 -11.62 -35.02
N VAL A 49 -8.76 -11.20 -34.03
CA VAL A 49 -9.83 -10.22 -34.21
C VAL A 49 -9.55 -8.99 -33.34
N ILE A 50 -9.37 -7.84 -33.99
CA ILE A 50 -9.34 -6.54 -33.30
C ILE A 50 -10.73 -5.91 -33.42
N THR A 51 -11.32 -5.55 -32.27
CA THR A 51 -12.61 -4.85 -32.21
C THR A 51 -12.43 -3.49 -31.58
N PHE A 52 -13.03 -2.47 -32.20
CA PHE A 52 -13.21 -1.13 -31.65
C PHE A 52 -14.69 -0.88 -31.39
N THR A 53 -15.00 -0.27 -30.25
CA THR A 53 -16.37 0.04 -29.84
C THR A 53 -16.60 1.53 -29.87
N TYR A 54 -17.63 1.98 -30.59
CA TYR A 54 -17.99 3.38 -30.71
C TYR A 54 -19.30 3.66 -29.97
N SER A 55 -19.38 4.83 -29.33
CA SER A 55 -20.54 5.24 -28.54
C SER A 55 -20.94 6.68 -28.80
N LYS A 56 -22.24 6.96 -28.57
CA LYS A 56 -22.79 8.32 -28.62
C LYS A 56 -22.39 9.14 -27.39
N GLU A 57 -22.21 8.45 -26.27
CA GLU A 57 -21.82 9.01 -24.98
C GLU A 57 -20.40 8.60 -24.65
N ALA A 58 -19.64 9.49 -24.03
CA ALA A 58 -18.31 9.16 -23.52
C ALA A 58 -18.41 8.02 -22.49
N ARG A 59 -17.42 7.13 -22.51
CA ARG A 59 -17.26 6.09 -21.50
C ARG A 59 -15.82 6.12 -21.00
N TYR A 60 -15.63 6.72 -19.85
CA TYR A 60 -14.35 6.79 -19.19
C TYR A 60 -14.17 5.58 -18.28
N THR A 61 -12.93 5.11 -18.21
CA THR A 61 -12.49 4.11 -17.23
C THR A 61 -11.39 4.75 -16.41
N TYR A 62 -11.54 4.69 -15.10
CA TYR A 62 -10.59 5.25 -14.16
C TYR A 62 -9.99 4.17 -13.29
N THR A 63 -8.73 4.34 -12.91
CA THR A 63 -8.02 3.41 -12.02
C THR A 63 -7.64 4.11 -10.74
N VAL A 64 -7.91 3.48 -9.59
CA VAL A 64 -7.49 3.96 -8.28
C VAL A 64 -6.45 3.01 -7.71
N HIS A 65 -5.28 3.56 -7.40
CA HIS A 65 -4.14 2.85 -6.85
C HIS A 65 -4.05 3.01 -5.33
N TYR A 66 -3.54 1.96 -4.68
CA TYR A 66 -3.30 1.91 -3.25
C TYR A 66 -1.85 1.48 -3.01
N VAL A 67 -1.00 2.45 -2.66
CA VAL A 67 0.45 2.26 -2.58
C VAL A 67 1.00 2.66 -1.21
N ASP A 68 2.08 2.00 -0.80
CA ASP A 68 2.78 2.36 0.43
C ASP A 68 3.48 3.71 0.23
N ALA A 69 3.31 4.62 1.17
CA ALA A 69 3.80 5.98 1.08
C ALA A 69 5.33 6.09 1.16
N GLN A 70 6.00 5.09 1.75
CA GLN A 70 7.46 5.07 1.89
C GLN A 70 8.11 4.38 0.70
N THR A 71 7.60 3.22 0.28
CA THR A 71 8.21 2.43 -0.79
C THR A 71 7.65 2.75 -2.18
N GLY A 72 6.43 3.30 -2.27
CA GLY A 72 5.69 3.47 -3.51
C GLY A 72 5.16 2.17 -4.10
N GLU A 73 5.33 1.04 -3.40
CA GLU A 73 4.92 -0.26 -3.90
C GLU A 73 3.41 -0.48 -3.72
N LYS A 74 2.81 -1.14 -4.71
CA LYS A 74 1.41 -1.60 -4.62
C LYS A 74 1.32 -2.72 -3.58
N PHE A 75 0.46 -2.53 -2.58
CA PHE A 75 0.21 -3.54 -1.54
C PHE A 75 -1.26 -4.01 -1.49
N HIS A 76 -2.12 -3.40 -2.30
CA HIS A 76 -3.54 -3.76 -2.44
C HIS A 76 -3.93 -3.70 -3.91
N GLU A 77 -4.95 -4.47 -4.30
CA GLU A 77 -5.45 -4.45 -5.67
C GLU A 77 -6.05 -3.09 -6.04
N ASP A 78 -5.89 -2.73 -7.31
CA ASP A 78 -6.41 -1.49 -7.87
C ASP A 78 -7.93 -1.58 -8.06
N ASP A 79 -8.61 -0.47 -7.89
CA ASP A 79 -10.01 -0.38 -8.26
C ASP A 79 -10.14 0.17 -9.67
N VAL A 80 -10.94 -0.50 -10.48
CA VAL A 80 -11.26 -0.06 -11.84
C VAL A 80 -12.72 0.42 -11.88
N ILE A 81 -12.90 1.72 -12.08
CA ILE A 81 -14.20 2.37 -12.20
C ILE A 81 -14.48 2.57 -13.69
N GLY A 82 -15.09 1.56 -14.31
CA GLY A 82 -15.35 1.55 -15.75
C GLY A 82 -16.65 2.23 -16.17
N ALA A 83 -16.75 2.49 -17.47
CA ALA A 83 -17.96 2.90 -18.19
C ALA A 83 -18.67 4.15 -17.61
N GLN A 84 -17.91 5.09 -17.06
CA GLN A 84 -18.43 6.35 -16.53
C GLN A 84 -18.75 7.32 -17.65
N THR A 85 -19.90 8.00 -17.57
CA THR A 85 -20.27 9.06 -18.51
C THR A 85 -19.82 10.44 -18.05
N LEU A 86 -19.53 10.58 -16.76
CA LEU A 86 -19.02 11.82 -16.18
C LEU A 86 -17.53 11.95 -16.47
N ASN A 87 -17.13 13.11 -16.99
CA ASN A 87 -15.72 13.44 -17.19
C ASN A 87 -14.99 13.56 -15.86
N LEU A 88 -15.61 14.17 -14.83
CA LEU A 88 -15.02 14.38 -13.52
C LEU A 88 -15.76 13.53 -12.47
N GLN A 89 -15.01 12.72 -11.74
CA GLN A 89 -15.56 11.79 -10.76
C GLN A 89 -14.74 11.82 -9.47
N ASN A 90 -15.43 11.88 -8.33
CA ASN A 90 -14.80 11.75 -7.03
C ASN A 90 -14.51 10.28 -6.76
N VAL A 91 -13.36 10.00 -6.16
CA VAL A 91 -12.97 8.68 -5.67
C VAL A 91 -12.66 8.76 -4.19
N SER A 92 -12.92 7.68 -3.45
CA SER A 92 -12.72 7.66 -2.01
C SER A 92 -11.69 6.63 -1.61
N ALA A 93 -10.89 6.98 -0.61
CA ALA A 93 -9.94 6.06 0.01
C ALA A 93 -10.68 4.89 0.66
N ARG A 94 -10.04 3.72 0.67
CA ARG A 94 -10.52 2.56 1.43
C ARG A 94 -9.91 2.56 2.82
N GLU A 95 -10.67 2.05 3.77
CA GLU A 95 -10.10 1.63 5.05
C GLU A 95 -9.40 0.28 4.84
N ILE A 96 -8.09 0.24 5.05
CA ILE A 96 -7.27 -0.97 4.87
C ILE A 96 -6.65 -1.36 6.21
N GLN A 97 -6.90 -2.59 6.65
CA GLN A 97 -6.43 -3.06 7.95
C GLN A 97 -4.91 -3.07 8.05
N GLY A 98 -4.39 -2.52 9.14
CA GLY A 98 -2.95 -2.41 9.37
C GLY A 98 -2.26 -1.28 8.61
N TYR A 99 -3.02 -0.40 7.93
CA TYR A 99 -2.51 0.77 7.22
C TYR A 99 -3.29 2.02 7.60
N THR A 100 -2.62 3.18 7.58
CA THR A 100 -3.22 4.50 7.80
C THR A 100 -3.09 5.33 6.54
N LEU A 101 -4.21 5.87 6.04
CA LEU A 101 -4.23 6.78 4.89
C LEU A 101 -3.42 8.05 5.20
N GLN A 102 -2.64 8.49 4.22
CA GLN A 102 -1.97 9.78 4.22
C GLN A 102 -2.75 10.79 3.36
N GLY A 103 -3.04 11.96 3.94
CA GLY A 103 -3.73 13.04 3.24
C GLY A 103 -5.26 12.91 3.23
N ASP A 104 -5.88 13.38 2.16
CA ASP A 104 -7.33 13.47 2.03
C ASP A 104 -7.98 12.12 1.66
N ALA A 105 -9.15 11.84 2.25
CA ALA A 105 -9.94 10.64 1.97
C ALA A 105 -10.69 10.69 0.63
N VAL A 106 -10.65 11.83 -0.07
CA VAL A 106 -11.34 12.03 -1.35
C VAL A 106 -10.36 12.57 -2.38
N GLY A 107 -10.29 11.88 -3.50
CA GLY A 107 -9.57 12.28 -4.70
C GLY A 107 -10.52 12.55 -5.87
N TYR A 108 -9.94 12.90 -7.01
CA TYR A 108 -10.68 13.11 -8.24
C TYR A 108 -9.94 12.47 -9.42
N VAL A 109 -10.69 11.89 -10.31
CA VAL A 109 -10.24 11.41 -11.62
C VAL A 109 -10.99 12.17 -12.70
N SER A 110 -10.33 12.40 -13.83
CA SER A 110 -10.90 13.10 -14.97
C SER A 110 -10.52 12.47 -16.30
N SER A 111 -11.06 12.98 -17.42
CA SER A 111 -10.57 12.58 -18.75
C SER A 111 -9.09 12.93 -18.99
N GLU A 112 -8.53 13.87 -18.24
CA GLU A 112 -7.12 14.26 -18.31
C GLU A 112 -6.26 13.52 -17.26
N GLN A 113 -6.88 13.10 -16.16
CA GLN A 113 -6.25 12.35 -15.09
C GLN A 113 -7.05 11.07 -14.83
N THR A 114 -6.80 10.03 -15.62
CA THR A 114 -7.55 8.77 -15.54
C THR A 114 -7.16 7.90 -14.35
N GLU A 115 -6.08 8.26 -13.66
CA GLU A 115 -5.51 7.52 -12.54
C GLU A 115 -5.40 8.41 -11.29
N TYR A 116 -5.72 7.83 -10.14
CA TYR A 116 -5.54 8.49 -8.85
C TYR A 116 -4.93 7.53 -7.84
N THR A 117 -3.97 8.01 -7.06
CA THR A 117 -3.23 7.19 -6.10
C THR A 117 -3.48 7.66 -4.68
N PHE A 118 -3.97 6.76 -3.84
CA PHE A 118 -4.00 6.94 -2.39
C PHE A 118 -2.73 6.34 -1.77
N TYR A 119 -2.10 7.11 -0.89
CA TYR A 119 -0.87 6.73 -0.20
C TYR A 119 -1.17 6.31 1.23
N TYR A 120 -0.61 5.17 1.68
CA TYR A 120 -0.84 4.65 3.02
C TYR A 120 0.48 4.38 3.75
N THR A 121 0.48 4.50 5.07
CA THR A 121 1.61 4.11 5.91
C THR A 121 1.22 2.90 6.73
N ARG A 122 2.06 1.87 6.70
CA ARG A 122 1.86 0.67 7.52
C ARG A 122 1.88 1.04 9.01
N ASN A 123 0.88 0.57 9.74
CA ASN A 123 0.77 0.79 11.17
C ASN A 123 1.91 0.06 11.88
N PRO A 124 2.51 0.65 12.93
CA PRO A 124 3.50 -0.06 13.73
C PRO A 124 2.85 -1.32 14.32
N GLU A 125 3.51 -2.47 14.14
CA GLU A 125 3.11 -3.66 14.88
C GLU A 125 3.27 -3.33 16.36
N THR A 126 2.16 -3.31 17.09
CA THR A 126 2.22 -3.13 18.54
C THR A 126 2.97 -4.34 19.07
N PRO A 127 4.15 -4.18 19.73
CA PRO A 127 4.84 -5.32 20.30
C PRO A 127 3.86 -6.03 21.24
N ALA A 128 3.67 -7.34 21.05
CA ALA A 128 2.89 -8.13 22.00
C ALA A 128 3.43 -7.81 23.40
N THR A 129 2.56 -7.31 24.26
CA THR A 129 2.93 -7.01 25.65
C THR A 129 3.55 -8.29 26.20
N PRO A 130 4.80 -8.27 26.72
CA PRO A 130 5.41 -9.46 27.26
C PRO A 130 4.46 -10.03 28.31
N THR A 131 3.90 -11.21 28.05
CA THR A 131 3.07 -11.91 29.03
C THR A 131 3.96 -12.15 30.23
N THR A 132 3.69 -11.47 31.33
CA THR A 132 4.39 -11.68 32.59
C THR A 132 4.30 -13.17 32.91
N PRO A 133 5.42 -13.89 33.09
CA PRO A 133 5.38 -15.29 33.47
C PRO A 133 4.53 -15.47 34.72
N ALA A 134 3.64 -16.46 34.72
CA ALA A 134 2.77 -16.74 35.84
C ALA A 134 3.60 -16.86 37.13
N SER A 135 3.27 -16.01 38.12
CA SER A 135 3.86 -16.07 39.46
C SER A 135 3.60 -17.46 40.05
N PRO A 136 4.62 -18.16 40.60
CA PRO A 136 4.44 -19.50 41.10
C PRO A 136 3.47 -19.51 42.29
N THR A 137 2.41 -20.29 42.18
CA THR A 137 1.41 -20.47 43.22
C THR A 137 2.08 -21.08 44.46
N LYS A 138 2.11 -20.30 45.54
CA LYS A 138 2.60 -20.71 46.86
C LYS A 138 1.75 -21.85 47.42
N ALA A 139 2.24 -23.09 47.36
CA ALA A 139 1.66 -24.22 48.07
C ALA A 139 2.17 -24.24 49.53
N SER A 140 1.25 -23.96 50.46
CA SER A 140 1.44 -24.12 51.91
C SER A 140 1.14 -25.57 52.30
N LYS A 141 2.07 -26.26 52.99
CA LYS A 141 1.77 -27.22 54.07
C LYS A 141 3.04 -27.66 54.84
N LYS A 142 2.93 -27.62 56.18
CA LYS A 142 3.88 -27.99 57.23
C LYS A 142 4.43 -29.41 57.11
N HIS A 143 5.71 -29.62 57.46
CA HIS A 143 6.19 -30.74 58.30
C HIS A 143 7.47 -30.33 59.06
N SER A 144 7.81 -31.10 60.10
CA SER A 144 8.50 -30.72 61.34
C SER A 144 9.91 -31.33 61.45
N LYS A 145 10.76 -30.67 62.26
CA LYS A 145 12.04 -31.08 62.91
C LYS A 145 13.37 -30.97 62.13
N LEU A 146 14.31 -30.27 62.77
CA LEU A 146 15.77 -30.31 62.55
C LEU A 146 16.39 -31.43 63.45
N PRO A 147 17.55 -32.01 63.11
CA PRO A 147 18.82 -31.35 63.38
C PRO A 147 19.87 -31.45 62.24
N ASP A 148 21.08 -31.01 62.60
CA ASP A 148 22.13 -30.30 61.88
C ASP A 148 23.24 -31.17 61.24
N THR A 149 24.07 -30.49 60.44
CA THR A 149 25.45 -30.75 59.95
C THR A 149 25.66 -31.37 58.57
N GLY A 150 26.39 -30.66 57.69
CA GLY A 150 27.03 -31.23 56.50
C GLY A 150 27.29 -30.28 55.32
N ASP A 151 28.31 -29.42 55.46
CA ASP A 151 29.19 -28.79 54.46
C ASP A 151 28.82 -28.53 52.98
N ALA A 152 29.14 -27.27 52.59
CA ALA A 152 29.72 -26.75 51.33
C ALA A 152 28.88 -26.88 50.02
N THR A 153 28.68 -25.86 49.18
CA THR A 153 29.62 -24.83 48.67
C THR A 153 28.87 -23.62 48.06
N SER A 154 29.24 -22.43 48.53
CA SER A 154 29.56 -21.18 47.82
C SER A 154 28.69 -20.50 46.75
N LEU A 155 28.36 -19.23 47.08
CA LEU A 155 28.39 -17.95 46.31
C LEU A 155 27.59 -17.84 45.00
N ALA A 156 26.79 -16.79 44.79
CA ALA A 156 27.18 -15.39 44.94
C ALA A 156 26.04 -14.46 45.35
N LEU A 157 26.36 -13.57 46.29
CA LEU A 157 25.69 -12.31 46.55
C LEU A 157 26.48 -11.21 45.81
N VAL A 158 25.79 -10.13 45.39
CA VAL A 158 26.18 -8.69 45.36
C VAL A 158 25.42 -8.04 44.20
N GLY A 159 24.69 -6.94 44.33
CA GLY A 159 24.43 -6.02 45.46
C GLY A 159 23.13 -5.26 45.15
N ALA A 160 22.25 -5.00 46.12
CA ALA A 160 22.35 -3.99 47.18
C ALA A 160 22.25 -2.55 46.64
N SER A 161 21.01 -2.10 46.48
CA SER A 161 20.63 -0.69 46.54
C SER A 161 20.52 -0.25 48.01
N LEU A 162 21.04 0.93 48.36
CA LEU A 162 20.43 1.93 49.27
C LEU A 162 21.40 3.08 49.61
N ALA A 163 20.92 4.30 49.33
CA ALA A 163 20.99 5.54 50.11
C ALA A 163 22.32 6.12 50.66
N GLY A 164 22.59 7.37 50.26
CA GLY A 164 22.87 8.46 51.22
C GLY A 164 24.25 9.13 51.20
N GLY A 165 24.28 10.41 50.80
CA GLY A 165 24.97 11.46 51.58
C GLY A 165 26.29 12.09 51.07
N VAL A 166 26.18 13.38 50.69
CA VAL A 166 27.08 14.53 51.01
C VAL A 166 28.38 14.78 50.22
N ALA A 167 28.26 15.74 49.28
CA ALA A 167 28.97 17.03 49.12
C ALA A 167 30.40 17.21 48.52
N LEU A 168 30.51 18.43 47.94
CA LEU A 168 31.69 19.22 47.51
C LEU A 168 32.28 18.81 46.14
N SER A 169 32.54 19.67 45.16
CA SER A 169 32.66 21.14 45.09
C SER A 169 32.89 21.58 43.62
N ALA A 170 32.46 22.81 43.29
CA ALA A 170 33.08 23.79 42.36
C ALA A 170 33.40 23.35 40.90
N SER A 171 33.08 24.05 39.81
CA SER A 171 33.04 25.49 39.56
C SER A 171 32.26 25.79 38.26
N ALA A 172 31.80 27.02 38.15
CA ALA A 172 31.10 27.62 37.01
C ALA A 172 31.96 27.78 35.73
N PHE A 173 31.31 27.86 34.57
CA PHE A 173 31.54 28.96 33.61
C PHE A 173 30.37 29.14 32.63
N LEU A 174 29.95 30.39 32.43
CA LEU A 174 28.86 30.86 31.58
C LEU A 174 29.33 31.25 30.17
N ARG A 175 28.36 31.23 29.22
CA ARG A 175 28.20 32.09 28.02
C ARG A 175 29.22 31.89 26.88
N ARG A 176 28.88 32.08 25.60
CA ARG A 176 28.00 33.09 24.99
C ARG A 176 27.58 32.69 23.55
N LYS A 177 26.43 33.23 23.15
CA LYS A 177 25.81 33.29 21.81
C LYS A 177 26.74 33.84 20.72
N LYS A 178 26.57 33.41 19.46
CA LYS A 178 26.94 34.19 18.27
C LYS A 178 25.91 33.97 17.15
N ASP A 179 25.29 35.07 16.75
CA ASP A 179 24.40 35.27 15.60
C ASP A 179 25.19 34.97 14.29
N GLY A 180 24.60 34.42 13.22
CA GLY A 180 23.67 35.12 12.34
C GLY A 180 24.45 35.90 11.29
N GLU A 181 24.59 35.33 10.09
CA GLU A 181 24.94 36.02 8.83
C GLU A 181 23.98 35.51 7.74
#